data_AF-A0A8H4VG55-F1
#
_entry.id   AF-A0A8H4VG55-F1
#
_cell.length_a   1.000
_cell.length_b   1.000
_cell.length_c   1.000
_cell.angle_alpha   90.00
_cell.angle_beta   90.00
_cell.angle_gamma   90.00
#
_symmetry.space_group_name_H-M   'P 1'
#
loop_
_entity.id
_entity.type
_entity.pdbx_description
1 polymer ?
#
loop_
_entity_poly.entity_id
_entity_poly.type
_entity_poly.pdbx_seq_one_letter_code
_entity_poly.pdbx_strand_id
1 'polypeptide(L)'
;MLSFHCARVAFAASSFAILDYCVDNGLPSSYERCRGRGVAAAIVDVLPRGLVAMINGTMKVTPDELVGSIAVALDQNESGKLYHTISWYASASCEGREICWPTQPDFDFYDFQTPFGALSALLVRKESIQELVPKRFTDLAPGFLNKSRVHIVNQNSFDFYKVQRLLRKLKRVGLLSLRGPDYPTVEETRAIFDTWAGRSGRALFSLMRKDWTCSYGGGCRDVPNSMMPNLPYNPASYMRAIDEIVRLIGMSKPFAITFGNVTSAPSMMWIC
;
A
#
# COMPACT_ATOMS: atom_id res chain seq x y z
N MET A 1 17.75 4.86 7.88
CA MET A 1 17.75 4.71 6.41
C MET A 1 17.09 3.37 6.11
N LEU A 2 16.14 3.32 5.17
CA LEU A 2 15.45 2.07 4.83
C LEU A 2 16.43 1.12 4.14
N SER A 3 16.52 -0.11 4.65
CA SER A 3 17.32 -1.18 4.06
C SER A 3 16.41 -2.15 3.30
N PHE A 4 16.84 -2.52 2.09
CA PHE A 4 16.10 -3.39 1.17
C PHE A 4 16.88 -4.66 0.89
N HIS A 5 16.17 -5.77 0.79
CA HIS A 5 16.67 -6.98 0.14
C HIS A 5 16.06 -7.10 -1.24
N CYS A 6 16.84 -7.62 -2.18
CA CYS A 6 16.40 -7.85 -3.56
C CYS A 6 16.71 -9.29 -3.95
N ALA A 7 15.83 -9.88 -4.74
CA ALA A 7 16.02 -11.18 -5.35
C ALA A 7 15.15 -11.30 -6.60
N ARG A 8 15.50 -12.26 -7.46
CA ARG A 8 14.62 -12.66 -8.56
C ARG A 8 13.47 -13.50 -8.02
N VAL A 9 12.29 -13.29 -8.56
CA VAL A 9 11.16 -14.22 -8.40
C VAL A 9 11.62 -15.60 -8.88
N ALA A 10 11.35 -16.63 -8.09
CA ALA A 10 11.85 -17.97 -8.34
C ALA A 10 11.07 -18.61 -9.50
N PHE A 11 11.79 -19.21 -10.45
CA PHE A 11 11.18 -20.08 -11.44
C PHE A 11 11.03 -21.48 -10.87
N ALA A 12 9.83 -21.83 -10.42
CA ALA A 12 9.48 -23.17 -9.98
C ALA A 12 8.55 -23.79 -11.03
N ALA A 13 9.06 -24.70 -11.86
CA ALA A 13 8.35 -25.20 -13.05
C ALA A 13 6.94 -25.75 -12.75
N SER A 14 6.77 -26.48 -11.64
CA SER A 14 5.45 -26.98 -11.20
C SER A 14 4.51 -25.84 -10.79
N SER A 15 5.00 -24.86 -10.04
CA SER A 15 4.22 -23.69 -9.63
C SER A 15 3.85 -22.82 -10.83
N PHE A 16 4.81 -22.57 -11.72
CA PHE A 16 4.57 -21.85 -12.97
C PHE A 16 3.49 -22.55 -13.79
N ALA A 17 3.54 -23.87 -13.99
CA ALA A 17 2.51 -24.59 -14.72
C ALA A 17 1.11 -24.45 -14.08
N ILE A 18 1.00 -24.42 -12.75
CA ILE A 18 -0.27 -24.17 -12.03
C ILE A 18 -0.76 -22.74 -12.29
N LEU A 19 0.12 -21.74 -12.19
CA LEU A 19 -0.23 -20.33 -12.39
C LEU A 19 -0.56 -20.03 -13.86
N ASP A 20 0.19 -20.60 -14.79
CA ASP A 20 0.05 -20.45 -16.24
C ASP A 20 -1.24 -21.09 -16.74
N TYR A 21 -1.56 -22.31 -16.26
CA TYR A 21 -2.85 -22.96 -16.51
C TYR A 21 -4.04 -22.09 -16.09
N CYS A 22 -3.86 -21.27 -15.05
CA CYS A 22 -4.85 -20.32 -14.58
C CYS A 22 -5.01 -19.08 -15.47
N VAL A 23 -3.97 -18.71 -16.21
CA VAL A 23 -3.93 -17.53 -17.07
C VAL A 23 -4.43 -17.88 -18.48
N ASP A 24 -3.93 -18.95 -19.08
CA ASP A 24 -4.17 -19.28 -20.49
C ASP A 24 -5.61 -19.68 -20.81
N ASN A 25 -6.36 -20.17 -19.82
CA ASN A 25 -7.74 -20.62 -20.01
C ASN A 25 -8.77 -19.51 -19.78
N GLY A 26 -8.59 -18.30 -20.33
CA GLY A 26 -9.36 -17.05 -20.11
C GLY A 26 -10.90 -17.07 -20.27
N LEU A 27 -11.54 -18.23 -20.21
CA LEU A 27 -12.98 -18.45 -20.10
C LEU A 27 -13.48 -18.23 -18.66
N PRO A 28 -14.72 -17.76 -18.45
CA PRO A 28 -15.32 -17.61 -17.12
C PRO A 28 -15.33 -18.86 -16.23
N SER A 29 -15.23 -20.06 -16.82
CA SER A 29 -15.16 -21.34 -16.08
C SER A 29 -13.78 -21.65 -15.50
N SER A 30 -12.73 -20.92 -15.86
CA SER A 30 -11.39 -21.12 -15.29
C SER A 30 -11.22 -20.47 -13.91
N TYR A 31 -12.06 -19.49 -13.55
CA TYR A 31 -12.01 -18.85 -12.24
C TYR A 31 -12.24 -19.84 -11.09
N GLU A 32 -13.14 -20.82 -11.25
CA GLU A 32 -13.33 -21.87 -10.24
C GLU A 32 -12.10 -22.76 -10.08
N ARG A 33 -11.30 -22.92 -11.14
CA ARG A 33 -10.05 -23.70 -11.11
C ARG A 33 -8.88 -22.92 -10.51
N CYS A 34 -8.99 -21.59 -10.47
CA CYS A 34 -7.96 -20.69 -9.92
C CYS A 34 -8.18 -20.33 -8.45
N ARG A 35 -8.89 -21.22 -7.75
CA ARG A 35 -9.21 -21.13 -6.33
C ARG A 35 -8.41 -22.14 -5.52
N GLY A 36 -8.44 -21.95 -4.21
CA GLY A 36 -7.93 -22.91 -3.25
C GLY A 36 -6.41 -22.93 -3.06
N ARG A 37 -6.00 -23.94 -2.27
CA ARG A 37 -4.67 -24.00 -1.64
C ARG A 37 -3.53 -24.28 -2.62
N GLY A 38 -3.79 -24.97 -3.73
CA GLY A 38 -2.77 -25.30 -4.73
C GLY A 38 -2.21 -24.06 -5.44
N VAL A 39 -3.09 -23.18 -5.91
CA VAL A 39 -2.71 -21.89 -6.53
C VAL A 39 -2.05 -20.99 -5.50
N ALA A 40 -2.58 -20.95 -4.27
CA ALA A 40 -1.98 -20.18 -3.19
C ALA A 40 -0.55 -20.62 -2.87
N ALA A 41 -0.31 -21.93 -2.78
CA ALA A 41 1.03 -22.50 -2.60
C ALA A 41 1.95 -22.14 -3.77
N ALA A 42 1.48 -22.26 -5.02
CA ALA A 42 2.24 -21.87 -6.19
C ALA A 42 2.65 -20.38 -6.19
N ILE A 43 1.77 -19.48 -5.72
CA ILE A 43 2.10 -18.06 -5.54
C ILE A 43 3.20 -17.88 -4.49
N VAL A 44 3.11 -18.56 -3.34
CA VAL A 44 4.13 -18.47 -2.28
C VAL A 44 5.47 -19.07 -2.71
N ASP A 45 5.44 -20.17 -3.46
CA ASP A 45 6.64 -20.88 -3.94
C ASP A 45 7.47 -20.04 -4.92
N VAL A 46 6.82 -19.18 -5.73
CA VAL A 46 7.55 -18.27 -6.63
C VAL A 46 8.11 -17.04 -5.89
N LEU A 47 7.64 -16.73 -4.68
CA LEU A 47 8.21 -15.62 -3.90
C LEU A 47 9.65 -15.94 -3.47
N PRO A 48 10.55 -14.95 -3.44
CA PRO A 48 11.88 -15.13 -2.87
C PRO A 48 11.83 -15.63 -1.43
N ARG A 49 12.60 -16.67 -1.11
CA ARG A 49 12.65 -17.25 0.25
C ARG A 49 12.95 -16.22 1.33
N GLY A 50 13.81 -15.23 1.04
CA GLY A 50 14.11 -14.14 1.96
C GLY A 50 12.92 -13.22 2.27
N LEU A 51 12.00 -13.04 1.30
CA LEU A 51 10.76 -12.29 1.51
C LEU A 51 9.82 -13.08 2.42
N VAL A 52 9.62 -14.36 2.14
CA VAL A 52 8.76 -15.25 2.97
C VAL A 52 9.32 -15.35 4.40
N ALA A 53 10.64 -15.46 4.55
CA ALA A 53 11.29 -15.45 5.85
C ALA A 53 11.11 -14.13 6.61
N MET A 54 11.17 -12.98 5.92
CA MET A 54 10.89 -11.66 6.52
C MET A 54 9.42 -11.54 6.95
N ILE A 55 8.47 -11.98 6.13
CA ILE A 55 7.03 -11.98 6.48
C ILE A 55 6.80 -12.80 7.76
N ASN A 56 7.42 -13.98 7.87
CA ASN A 56 7.35 -14.80 9.07
C ASN A 56 8.03 -14.14 10.29
N GLY A 57 9.28 -13.70 10.13
CA GLY A 57 10.08 -13.16 11.23
C GLY A 57 9.56 -11.83 11.77
N THR A 58 9.23 -10.90 10.87
CA THR A 58 8.87 -9.52 11.19
C THR A 58 7.36 -9.32 11.30
N MET A 59 6.58 -9.83 10.34
CA MET A 59 5.12 -9.62 10.27
C MET A 59 4.32 -10.73 10.98
N LYS A 60 5.01 -11.75 11.51
CA LYS A 60 4.44 -12.87 12.29
C LYS A 60 3.42 -13.72 11.54
N VAL A 61 3.53 -13.78 10.21
CA VAL A 61 2.70 -14.64 9.36
C VAL A 61 3.52 -15.83 8.87
N THR A 62 3.19 -17.03 9.35
CA THR A 62 3.91 -18.25 8.96
C THR A 62 3.70 -18.57 7.48
N PRO A 63 4.59 -19.34 6.83
CA PRO A 63 4.38 -19.73 5.43
C PRO A 63 3.05 -20.45 5.19
N ASP A 64 2.62 -21.32 6.12
CA ASP A 64 1.34 -22.02 6.00
C ASP A 64 0.14 -21.07 6.14
N GLU A 65 0.21 -20.13 7.08
CA GLU A 65 -0.80 -19.08 7.24
C GLU A 65 -0.86 -18.14 6.04
N LEU A 66 0.27 -17.82 5.42
CA LEU A 66 0.33 -17.04 4.20
C LEU A 66 -0.39 -17.76 3.05
N VAL A 67 -0.10 -19.05 2.86
CA VAL A 67 -0.81 -19.90 1.87
C VAL A 67 -2.31 -19.96 2.19
N GLY A 68 -2.68 -20.20 3.44
CA GLY A 68 -4.08 -20.25 3.87
C GLY A 68 -4.83 -18.94 3.62
N SER A 69 -4.21 -17.80 3.95
CA SER A 69 -4.79 -16.47 3.74
C SER A 69 -4.97 -16.17 2.25
N ILE A 70 -3.98 -16.53 1.41
CA ILE A 70 -4.06 -16.36 -0.04
C ILE A 70 -5.18 -17.24 -0.61
N ALA A 71 -5.29 -18.49 -0.16
CA ALA A 71 -6.37 -19.40 -0.59
C ALA A 71 -7.74 -18.82 -0.28
N VAL A 72 -7.97 -18.33 0.94
CA VAL A 72 -9.22 -17.67 1.33
C VAL A 72 -9.52 -16.46 0.45
N ALA A 73 -8.50 -15.64 0.15
CA ALA A 73 -8.68 -14.48 -0.72
C ALA A 73 -9.00 -14.87 -2.18
N LEU A 74 -8.44 -15.96 -2.68
CA LEU A 74 -8.78 -16.51 -4.00
C LEU A 74 -10.22 -17.03 -4.04
N ASP A 75 -10.66 -17.71 -2.98
CA ASP A 75 -12.01 -18.27 -2.88
C ASP A 75 -13.10 -17.18 -2.83
N GLN A 76 -12.81 -16.08 -2.13
CA GLN A 76 -13.70 -14.92 -2.02
C GLN A 76 -13.72 -14.02 -3.27
N ASN A 77 -12.90 -14.30 -4.28
CA ASN A 77 -12.87 -13.51 -5.51
C ASN A 77 -14.03 -13.88 -6.44
N GLU A 78 -15.20 -13.31 -6.15
CA GLU A 78 -16.44 -13.50 -6.94
C GLU A 78 -16.37 -12.89 -8.34
N SER A 79 -15.42 -11.99 -8.61
CA SER A 79 -15.44 -11.13 -9.81
C SER A 79 -14.25 -11.32 -10.76
N GLY A 80 -13.45 -12.38 -10.58
CA GLY A 80 -12.28 -12.63 -11.43
C GLY A 80 -11.17 -11.57 -11.29
N LYS A 81 -11.29 -10.61 -10.37
CA LYS A 81 -10.38 -9.47 -10.21
C LYS A 81 -8.95 -9.86 -9.83
N LEU A 82 -8.76 -11.05 -9.25
CA LEU A 82 -7.43 -11.59 -8.94
C LEU A 82 -6.73 -12.24 -10.13
N TYR A 83 -7.40 -12.41 -11.29
CA TYR A 83 -6.76 -12.93 -12.50
C TYR A 83 -5.49 -12.14 -12.87
N HIS A 84 -5.60 -10.81 -12.88
CA HIS A 84 -4.44 -9.95 -13.15
C HIS A 84 -3.32 -10.12 -12.12
N THR A 85 -3.67 -10.42 -10.87
CA THR A 85 -2.68 -10.65 -9.80
C THR A 85 -1.98 -11.99 -9.98
N ILE A 86 -2.72 -13.05 -10.29
CA ILE A 86 -2.15 -14.38 -10.61
C ILE A 86 -1.25 -14.29 -11.84
N SER A 87 -1.74 -13.65 -12.91
CA SER A 87 -0.99 -13.39 -14.14
C SER A 87 0.30 -12.64 -13.87
N TRP A 88 0.28 -11.62 -13.00
CA TRP A 88 1.49 -10.91 -12.62
C TRP A 88 2.53 -11.84 -11.98
N TYR A 89 2.14 -12.73 -11.06
CA TYR A 89 3.08 -13.70 -10.46
C TYR A 89 3.59 -14.73 -11.46
N ALA A 90 2.73 -15.23 -12.36
CA ALA A 90 3.13 -16.14 -13.43
C ALA A 90 4.18 -15.50 -14.34
N SER A 91 3.92 -14.30 -14.84
CA SER A 91 4.84 -13.55 -15.71
C SER A 91 6.12 -13.18 -14.96
N ALA A 92 6.03 -12.69 -13.72
CA ALA A 92 7.21 -12.34 -12.93
C ALA A 92 8.12 -13.55 -12.66
N SER A 93 7.54 -14.73 -12.42
CA SER A 93 8.26 -16.00 -12.28
C SER A 93 8.93 -16.41 -13.59
N CYS A 94 8.20 -16.38 -14.71
CA CYS A 94 8.73 -16.72 -16.03
C CYS A 94 9.88 -15.81 -16.46
N GLU A 95 9.76 -14.50 -16.21
CA GLU A 95 10.76 -13.49 -16.55
C GLU A 95 11.95 -13.47 -15.57
N GLY A 96 11.86 -14.17 -14.45
CA GLY A 96 12.83 -14.03 -13.35
C GLY A 96 12.94 -12.58 -12.86
N ARG A 97 11.80 -11.88 -12.82
CA ARG A 97 11.71 -10.45 -12.51
C ARG A 97 12.36 -10.18 -11.16
N GLU A 98 13.23 -9.16 -11.12
CA GLU A 98 13.89 -8.78 -9.87
C GLU A 98 13.00 -7.87 -9.05
N ILE A 99 12.76 -8.26 -7.80
CA ILE A 99 11.92 -7.55 -6.84
C ILE A 99 12.71 -7.24 -5.59
N CYS A 100 12.40 -6.13 -4.94
CA CYS A 100 12.96 -5.77 -3.64
C CYS A 100 11.85 -5.61 -2.59
N TRP A 101 12.21 -5.71 -1.32
CA TRP A 101 11.31 -5.49 -0.19
C TRP A 101 12.08 -4.90 1.00
N PRO A 102 11.42 -4.12 1.88
CA PRO A 102 12.06 -3.57 3.07
C PRO A 102 12.37 -4.69 4.08
N THR A 103 13.50 -4.57 4.77
CA THR A 103 13.87 -5.44 5.91
C THR A 103 12.92 -5.28 7.09
N GLN A 104 12.42 -4.07 7.29
CA GLN A 104 11.46 -3.70 8.33
C GLN A 104 10.36 -2.84 7.68
N PRO A 105 9.27 -3.47 7.17
CA PRO A 105 8.15 -2.71 6.64
C PRO A 105 7.52 -1.82 7.71
N ASP A 106 6.91 -0.71 7.30
CA ASP A 106 6.22 0.22 8.21
C ASP A 106 4.81 -0.24 8.62
N PHE A 107 4.44 -1.48 8.26
CA PHE A 107 3.08 -2.01 8.40
C PHE A 107 3.07 -3.50 8.75
N ASP A 108 1.93 -3.92 9.32
CA ASP A 108 1.61 -5.31 9.58
C ASP A 108 0.83 -5.91 8.42
N PHE A 109 0.86 -7.24 8.28
CA PHE A 109 0.21 -7.93 7.16
C PHE A 109 -1.30 -7.64 7.10
N TYR A 110 -1.95 -7.54 8.26
CA TYR A 110 -3.39 -7.30 8.40
C TYR A 110 -3.81 -5.82 8.29
N ASP A 111 -2.86 -4.90 8.04
CA ASP A 111 -3.19 -3.51 7.68
C ASP A 111 -3.85 -3.43 6.29
N PHE A 112 -3.82 -4.51 5.53
CA PHE A 112 -4.55 -4.67 4.28
C PHE A 112 -5.74 -5.60 4.46
N GLN A 113 -6.77 -5.41 3.63
CA GLN A 113 -7.97 -6.26 3.62
C GLN A 113 -7.68 -7.67 3.07
N THR A 114 -6.66 -7.80 2.23
CA THR A 114 -6.29 -9.08 1.60
C THR A 114 -4.77 -9.27 1.63
N PRO A 115 -4.29 -10.52 1.63
CA PRO A 115 -2.86 -10.82 1.53
C PRO A 115 -2.23 -10.24 0.26
N PHE A 116 -2.97 -10.16 -0.85
CA PHE A 116 -2.48 -9.57 -2.09
C PHE A 116 -2.18 -8.07 -1.96
N GLY A 117 -2.97 -7.34 -1.17
CA GLY A 117 -2.68 -5.94 -0.88
C GLY A 117 -1.39 -5.77 -0.08
N ALA A 118 -1.21 -6.60 0.95
CA ALA A 118 0.01 -6.59 1.75
C ALA A 118 1.25 -6.94 0.91
N LEU A 119 1.17 -8.00 0.08
CA LEU A 119 2.24 -8.38 -0.83
C LEU A 119 2.55 -7.26 -1.83
N SER A 120 1.53 -6.70 -2.49
CA SER A 120 1.71 -5.58 -3.44
C SER A 120 2.39 -4.37 -2.81
N ALA A 121 2.10 -4.08 -1.55
CA ALA A 121 2.76 -3.01 -0.80
C ALA A 121 4.20 -3.34 -0.37
N LEU A 122 4.54 -4.62 -0.18
CA LEU A 122 5.91 -5.06 0.12
C LEU A 122 6.82 -5.03 -1.12
N LEU A 123 6.27 -5.28 -2.31
CA LEU A 123 7.05 -5.42 -3.54
C LEU A 123 7.44 -4.05 -4.13
N VAL A 124 8.75 -3.84 -4.22
CA VAL A 124 9.38 -2.61 -4.69
C VAL A 124 10.20 -2.87 -5.95
N ARG A 125 10.15 -1.93 -6.90
CA ARG A 125 10.98 -1.93 -8.10
C ARG A 125 12.44 -1.64 -7.75
N LYS A 126 13.37 -2.51 -8.14
CA LYS A 126 14.80 -2.38 -7.81
C LYS A 126 15.40 -1.04 -8.21
N GLU A 127 15.10 -0.58 -9.41
CA GLU A 127 15.58 0.68 -9.97
C GLU A 127 15.13 1.91 -9.16
N SER A 128 14.07 1.78 -8.36
CA SER A 128 13.49 2.88 -7.59
C SER A 128 13.98 2.97 -6.14
N ILE A 129 14.76 2.01 -5.65
CA ILE A 129 15.19 1.99 -4.24
C ILE A 129 16.08 3.19 -3.85
N GLN A 130 16.73 3.81 -4.83
CA GLN A 130 17.56 5.01 -4.64
C GLN A 130 16.76 6.32 -4.79
N GLU A 131 15.51 6.24 -5.22
CA GLU A 131 14.65 7.42 -5.32
C GLU A 131 14.25 7.94 -3.93
N LEU A 132 13.62 9.12 -3.90
CA LEU A 132 13.17 9.75 -2.66
C LEU A 132 12.06 8.91 -1.97
N VAL A 133 11.23 8.24 -2.76
CA VAL A 133 10.27 7.22 -2.32
C VAL A 133 10.35 6.05 -3.29
N PRO A 134 10.61 4.82 -2.80
CA PRO A 134 10.61 3.64 -3.65
C PRO A 134 9.23 3.40 -4.29
N LYS A 135 9.25 2.88 -5.51
CA LYS A 135 8.05 2.69 -6.32
C LYS A 135 7.59 1.23 -6.30
N ARG A 136 6.28 1.05 -6.29
CA ARG A 136 5.64 -0.27 -6.46
C ARG A 136 5.59 -0.67 -7.94
N PHE A 137 5.19 -1.91 -8.17
CA PHE A 137 4.76 -2.42 -9.47
C PHE A 137 3.32 -1.95 -9.73
N THR A 138 3.12 -0.99 -10.64
CA THR A 138 1.79 -0.43 -10.94
C THR A 138 0.90 -1.38 -11.75
N ASP A 139 1.52 -2.34 -12.43
CA ASP A 139 0.88 -3.48 -13.10
C ASP A 139 0.40 -4.57 -12.12
N LEU A 140 0.83 -4.53 -10.85
CA LEU A 140 0.27 -5.32 -9.76
C LEU A 140 -0.83 -4.53 -9.04
N ALA A 141 -1.95 -5.17 -8.72
CA ALA A 141 -3.05 -4.48 -8.06
C ALA A 141 -2.65 -3.99 -6.64
N PRO A 142 -2.91 -2.72 -6.26
CA PRO A 142 -2.41 -2.11 -5.01
C PRO A 142 -3.06 -2.61 -3.70
N GLY A 143 -4.14 -3.38 -3.79
CA GLY A 143 -4.97 -3.78 -2.66
C GLY A 143 -5.64 -2.63 -1.90
N PHE A 144 -6.49 -2.98 -0.94
CA PHE A 144 -7.20 -2.01 -0.09
C PHE A 144 -6.70 -2.09 1.35
N LEU A 145 -6.60 -0.94 2.00
CA LEU A 145 -6.29 -0.85 3.41
C LEU A 145 -7.47 -1.30 4.27
N ASN A 146 -7.15 -1.96 5.39
CA ASN A 146 -8.12 -2.37 6.38
C ASN A 146 -8.71 -1.13 7.07
N LYS A 147 -10.03 -0.93 6.90
CA LYS A 147 -10.72 0.26 7.41
C LYS A 147 -10.84 0.29 8.93
N SER A 148 -10.71 -0.88 9.57
CA SER A 148 -10.82 -1.05 11.02
C SER A 148 -9.49 -0.86 11.75
N ARG A 149 -8.43 -0.47 11.04
CA ARG A 149 -7.08 -0.30 11.58
C ARG A 149 -6.58 1.13 11.39
N VAL A 150 -5.68 1.51 12.30
CA VAL A 150 -4.96 2.78 12.27
C VAL A 150 -3.72 2.63 11.40
N HIS A 151 -3.59 3.49 10.38
CA HIS A 151 -2.45 3.48 9.46
C HIS A 151 -1.48 4.59 9.84
N ILE A 152 -0.33 4.24 10.39
CA ILE A 152 0.66 5.22 10.89
C ILE A 152 1.63 5.59 9.76
N VAL A 153 1.84 6.87 9.53
CA VAL A 153 2.90 7.38 8.65
C VAL A 153 4.03 7.92 9.53
N ASN A 154 5.22 7.34 9.42
CA ASN A 154 6.39 7.70 10.23
C ASN A 154 7.69 7.53 9.43
N GLN A 155 8.85 7.74 10.08
CA GLN A 155 10.15 7.67 9.41
C GLN A 155 10.53 6.28 8.85
N ASN A 156 9.83 5.22 9.26
CA ASN A 156 9.98 3.88 8.68
C ASN A 156 9.17 3.75 7.38
N SER A 157 8.17 4.60 7.15
CA SER A 157 7.39 4.63 5.91
C SER A 157 8.22 5.13 4.73
N PHE A 158 8.97 6.20 4.97
CA PHE A 158 9.90 6.81 4.04
C PHE A 158 10.76 7.82 4.79
N ASP A 159 11.87 8.22 4.17
CA ASP A 159 12.71 9.29 4.71
C ASP A 159 11.97 10.64 4.59
N PHE A 160 11.50 11.16 5.72
CA PHE A 160 10.68 12.39 5.76
C PHE A 160 11.41 13.60 5.14
N TYR A 161 12.73 13.68 5.26
CA TYR A 161 13.52 14.76 4.67
C TYR A 161 13.54 14.65 3.14
N LYS A 162 13.74 13.43 2.62
CA LYS A 162 13.65 13.16 1.17
C LYS A 162 12.25 13.45 0.64
N VAL A 163 11.21 13.00 1.35
CA VAL A 163 9.82 13.21 0.95
C VAL A 163 9.42 14.67 1.01
N GLN A 164 9.88 15.44 1.99
CA GLN A 164 9.64 16.88 2.04
C GLN A 164 10.05 17.59 0.73
N ARG A 165 11.13 17.15 0.08
CA ARG A 165 11.55 17.68 -1.24
C ARG A 165 10.55 17.35 -2.35
N LEU A 166 9.94 16.17 -2.33
CA LEU A 166 8.86 15.81 -3.27
C LEU A 166 7.59 16.60 -2.98
N LEU A 167 7.23 16.78 -1.71
CA LEU A 167 6.00 17.45 -1.32
C LEU A 167 5.98 18.94 -1.70
N ARG A 168 7.15 19.59 -1.86
CA ARG A 168 7.25 20.93 -2.47
C ARG A 168 6.72 20.97 -3.90
N LYS A 169 6.63 19.83 -4.61
CA LYS A 169 5.98 19.74 -5.93
C LYS A 169 4.47 19.66 -5.83
N LEU A 170 3.93 19.18 -4.71
CA LEU A 170 2.48 19.08 -4.43
C LEU A 170 1.89 20.41 -3.95
N LYS A 171 2.72 21.32 -3.43
CA LYS A 171 2.32 22.67 -3.04
C LYS A 171 3.36 23.67 -3.52
N ARG A 172 3.04 24.39 -4.60
CA ARG A 172 3.93 25.40 -5.18
C ARG A 172 3.50 26.77 -4.66
N VAL A 173 4.39 27.41 -3.90
CA VAL A 173 4.20 28.80 -3.46
C VAL A 173 5.11 29.66 -4.34
N GLY A 174 4.52 30.36 -5.31
CA GLY A 174 5.25 31.33 -6.12
C GLY A 174 5.61 32.56 -5.30
N LEU A 175 6.84 33.06 -5.41
CA LEU A 175 7.35 34.21 -4.65
C LEU A 175 6.50 35.48 -4.84
N LEU A 176 5.74 35.57 -5.94
CA LEU A 176 4.86 36.69 -6.31
C LEU A 176 3.43 36.25 -6.64
N SER A 177 3.01 35.04 -6.23
CA SER A 177 1.66 34.54 -6.54
C SER A 177 0.62 35.24 -5.68
N LEU A 178 -0.04 36.27 -6.23
CA LEU A 178 -1.25 36.88 -5.64
C LEU A 178 -2.41 35.90 -5.52
N ARG A 179 -2.35 34.74 -6.20
CA ARG A 179 -3.41 33.72 -6.27
C ARG A 179 -3.29 32.63 -5.19
N GLY A 180 -2.32 32.75 -4.29
CA GLY A 180 -2.07 31.75 -3.26
C GLY A 180 -1.28 30.53 -3.78
N PRO A 181 -1.22 29.43 -2.99
CA PRO A 181 -0.53 28.20 -3.37
C PRO A 181 -1.24 27.48 -4.52
N ASP A 182 -0.43 26.96 -5.45
CA ASP A 182 -0.87 26.11 -6.56
C ASP A 182 -0.71 24.63 -6.20
N TYR A 183 -1.71 23.82 -6.54
CA TYR A 183 -1.79 22.39 -6.24
C TYR A 183 -2.06 21.60 -7.53
N PRO A 184 -1.42 20.43 -7.72
CA PRO A 184 -1.86 19.49 -8.75
C PRO A 184 -3.32 19.09 -8.54
N THR A 185 -3.97 18.66 -9.61
CA THR A 185 -5.32 18.08 -9.52
C THR A 185 -5.35 16.87 -8.59
N VAL A 186 -6.54 16.50 -8.13
CA VAL A 186 -6.70 15.31 -7.28
C VAL A 186 -6.26 14.03 -8.03
N GLU A 187 -6.51 13.95 -9.33
CA GLU A 187 -6.10 12.84 -10.19
C GLU A 187 -4.57 12.76 -10.33
N GLU A 188 -3.90 13.88 -10.57
CA GLU A 188 -2.43 13.94 -10.62
C GLU A 188 -1.80 13.56 -9.28
N THR A 189 -2.38 14.06 -8.18
CA THR A 189 -1.88 13.74 -6.83
C THR A 189 -2.08 12.26 -6.52
N ARG A 190 -3.24 11.68 -6.89
CA ARG A 190 -3.49 10.24 -6.80
C ARG A 190 -2.47 9.47 -7.62
N ALA A 191 -2.22 9.85 -8.86
CA ALA A 191 -1.23 9.17 -9.71
C ALA A 191 0.17 9.16 -9.06
N ILE A 192 0.57 10.26 -8.42
CA ILE A 192 1.85 10.33 -7.68
C ILE A 192 1.86 9.29 -6.54
N PHE A 193 0.89 9.34 -5.63
CA PHE A 193 0.85 8.41 -4.49
C PHE A 193 0.58 6.96 -4.91
N ASP A 194 -0.04 6.74 -6.06
CA ASP A 194 -0.22 5.42 -6.67
C ASP A 194 1.09 4.76 -7.06
N THR A 195 2.12 5.53 -7.36
CA THR A 195 3.44 4.92 -7.63
C THR A 195 4.19 4.50 -6.37
N TRP A 196 3.83 5.01 -5.18
CA TRP A 196 4.60 4.80 -3.96
C TRP A 196 4.36 3.41 -3.38
N ALA A 197 5.44 2.72 -3.03
CA ALA A 197 5.38 1.45 -2.31
C ALA A 197 5.00 1.63 -0.83
N GLY A 198 4.70 0.50 -0.17
CA GLY A 198 4.34 0.45 1.24
C GLY A 198 2.90 0.89 1.54
N ARG A 199 2.50 0.73 2.81
CA ARG A 199 1.17 1.11 3.30
C ARG A 199 0.93 2.61 3.16
N SER A 200 1.95 3.42 3.44
CA SER A 200 1.82 4.87 3.46
C SER A 200 1.48 5.46 2.10
N GLY A 201 2.01 4.92 1.00
CA GLY A 201 1.61 5.32 -0.36
C GLY A 201 0.11 5.09 -0.62
N ARG A 202 -0.44 3.97 -0.13
CA ARG A 202 -1.89 3.68 -0.21
C ARG A 202 -2.73 4.55 0.69
N ALA A 203 -2.27 4.80 1.91
CA ALA A 203 -3.01 5.64 2.84
C ALA A 203 -3.14 7.07 2.31
N LEU A 204 -2.05 7.64 1.78
CA LEU A 204 -2.04 8.97 1.18
C LEU A 204 -2.90 9.05 -0.08
N PHE A 205 -2.87 8.03 -0.94
CA PHE A 205 -3.77 7.96 -2.10
C PHE A 205 -5.24 7.89 -1.73
N SER A 206 -5.59 7.09 -0.72
CA SER A 206 -6.97 6.97 -0.24
C SER A 206 -7.49 8.28 0.34
N LEU A 207 -6.62 9.12 0.90
CA LEU A 207 -6.98 10.48 1.31
C LEU A 207 -7.23 11.42 0.13
N MET A 208 -6.66 11.19 -1.04
CA MET A 208 -6.85 12.08 -2.19
C MET A 208 -8.21 11.82 -2.87
N ARG A 209 -9.27 12.34 -2.25
CA ARG A 209 -10.67 12.23 -2.69
C ARG A 209 -11.29 13.61 -2.96
N LYS A 210 -12.28 13.63 -3.85
CA LYS A 210 -13.05 14.84 -4.18
C LYS A 210 -13.97 15.21 -3.02
N ASP A 211 -14.70 14.22 -2.52
CA ASP A 211 -15.67 14.40 -1.45
C ASP A 211 -15.10 13.91 -0.13
N TRP A 212 -15.12 14.78 0.88
CA TRP A 212 -14.64 14.48 2.22
C TRP A 212 -15.81 14.27 3.15
N THR A 213 -15.88 13.06 3.70
CA THR A 213 -16.84 12.68 4.73
C THR A 213 -16.09 12.10 5.91
N CYS A 214 -16.56 12.47 7.11
CA CYS A 214 -16.09 11.90 8.36
C CYS A 214 -16.34 10.39 8.35
N SER A 215 -15.27 9.60 8.26
CA SER A 215 -15.36 8.14 8.21
C SER A 215 -15.43 7.50 9.60
N TYR A 216 -15.17 8.28 10.65
CA TYR A 216 -15.17 7.84 12.04
C TYR A 216 -16.52 8.12 12.71
N GLY A 217 -17.17 7.08 13.22
CA GLY A 217 -18.50 7.14 13.83
C GLY A 217 -18.57 7.96 15.12
N GLY A 218 -17.42 8.20 15.79
CA GLY A 218 -17.32 9.11 16.93
C GLY A 218 -17.34 10.59 16.57
N GLY A 219 -17.42 10.93 15.27
CA GLY A 219 -17.36 12.29 14.76
C GLY A 219 -15.94 12.73 14.41
N CYS A 220 -15.82 13.90 13.79
CA CYS A 220 -14.56 14.45 13.33
C CYS A 220 -14.46 15.92 13.70
N ARG A 221 -13.23 16.44 13.69
CA ARG A 221 -12.96 17.87 13.82
C ARG A 221 -12.65 18.47 12.45
N ASP A 222 -13.05 19.72 12.27
CA ASP A 222 -12.82 20.46 11.02
C ASP A 222 -11.59 21.37 11.08
N VAL A 223 -10.91 21.41 12.24
CA VAL A 223 -9.70 22.23 12.47
C VAL A 223 -8.52 21.35 12.89
N PRO A 224 -7.36 21.47 12.22
CA PRO A 224 -6.16 20.73 12.63
C PRO A 224 -5.63 21.24 13.98
N ASN A 225 -5.04 20.35 14.79
CA ASN A 225 -4.43 20.65 16.10
C ASN A 225 -5.37 21.28 17.17
N SER A 226 -6.68 21.06 17.09
CA SER A 226 -7.60 21.36 18.20
C SER A 226 -7.17 20.68 19.51
N MET A 227 -7.46 21.30 20.66
CA MET A 227 -7.23 20.76 22.02
C MET A 227 -7.98 19.45 22.33
N MET A 228 -8.79 18.94 21.39
CA MET A 228 -9.42 17.62 21.43
C MET A 228 -8.54 16.61 20.67
N PRO A 229 -7.61 15.89 21.33
CA PRO A 229 -6.76 14.89 20.68
C PRO A 229 -7.52 13.63 20.25
N ASN A 230 -8.76 13.46 20.72
CA ASN A 230 -9.50 12.19 20.59
C ASN A 230 -10.33 12.07 19.29
N LEU A 231 -10.34 13.10 18.43
CA LEU A 231 -11.10 13.08 17.18
C LEU A 231 -10.19 13.26 15.96
N PRO A 232 -10.43 12.51 14.87
CA PRO A 232 -9.68 12.69 13.65
C PRO A 232 -10.02 14.02 12.98
N TYR A 233 -9.02 14.62 12.36
CA TYR A 233 -9.21 15.76 11.47
C TYR A 233 -9.84 15.30 10.16
N ASN A 234 -10.94 15.96 9.77
CA ASN A 234 -11.61 15.81 8.48
C ASN A 234 -11.33 17.04 7.61
N PRO A 235 -10.33 16.99 6.71
CA PRO A 235 -10.05 18.06 5.77
C PRO A 235 -11.28 18.46 4.94
N ALA A 236 -11.51 19.77 4.77
CA ALA A 236 -12.58 20.27 3.91
C ALA A 236 -12.32 20.01 2.40
N SER A 237 -11.08 19.70 2.03
CA SER A 237 -10.69 19.36 0.64
C SER A 237 -9.37 18.60 0.61
N TYR A 238 -9.06 17.99 -0.54
CA TYR A 238 -7.76 17.31 -0.73
C TYR A 238 -6.58 18.29 -0.60
N MET A 239 -6.75 19.56 -0.97
CA MET A 239 -5.71 20.58 -0.80
C MET A 239 -5.40 20.81 0.68
N ARG A 240 -6.44 20.85 1.54
CA ARG A 240 -6.28 20.95 3.01
C ARG A 240 -5.64 19.70 3.60
N ALA A 241 -5.89 18.53 3.02
CA ALA A 241 -5.19 17.30 3.41
C ALA A 241 -3.70 17.37 3.04
N ILE A 242 -3.38 17.81 1.82
CA ILE A 242 -1.99 18.02 1.37
C ILE A 242 -1.28 19.01 2.29
N ASP A 243 -1.91 20.14 2.62
CA ASP A 243 -1.36 21.13 3.56
C ASP A 243 -0.93 20.49 4.88
N GLU A 244 -1.81 19.67 5.46
CA GLU A 244 -1.57 19.03 6.73
C GLU A 244 -0.50 17.93 6.63
N ILE A 245 -0.51 17.12 5.56
CA ILE A 245 0.52 16.12 5.28
C ILE A 245 1.90 16.77 5.13
N VAL A 246 1.99 17.84 4.33
CA VAL A 246 3.23 18.62 4.12
C VAL A 246 3.73 19.18 5.43
N ARG A 247 2.84 19.73 6.26
CA ARG A 247 3.17 20.28 7.58
C ARG A 247 3.71 19.19 8.51
N LEU A 248 3.00 18.06 8.65
CA LEU A 248 3.38 16.96 9.53
C LEU A 248 4.72 16.33 9.14
N ILE A 249 4.92 16.09 7.83
CA ILE A 249 6.19 15.56 7.30
C ILE A 249 7.30 16.59 7.46
N GLY A 250 7.05 17.87 7.18
CA GLY A 250 8.03 18.94 7.35
C GLY A 250 8.47 19.14 8.80
N MET A 251 7.61 18.83 9.77
CA MET A 251 7.92 18.83 11.20
C MET A 251 8.54 17.52 11.70
N SER A 252 8.74 16.53 10.83
CA SER A 252 9.20 15.19 11.23
C SER A 252 8.28 14.50 12.25
N LYS A 253 6.97 14.82 12.26
CA LYS A 253 6.01 14.28 13.22
C LYS A 253 5.26 13.08 12.63
N PRO A 254 5.24 11.92 13.31
CA PRO A 254 4.40 10.81 12.89
C PRO A 254 2.92 11.19 13.02
N PHE A 255 2.09 10.60 12.16
CA PHE A 255 0.65 10.84 12.17
C PHE A 255 -0.12 9.60 11.72
N ALA A 256 -1.37 9.52 12.14
CA ALA A 256 -2.28 8.44 11.83
C ALA A 256 -3.25 8.82 10.70
N ILE A 257 -3.67 7.81 9.95
CA ILE A 257 -4.74 7.87 8.97
C ILE A 257 -5.72 6.73 9.25
N THR A 258 -7.02 7.00 9.21
CA THR A 258 -8.06 5.96 9.29
C THR A 258 -9.08 6.11 8.19
N PHE A 259 -9.81 5.04 7.91
CA PHE A 259 -10.84 5.00 6.86
C PHE A 259 -12.18 4.45 7.37
N GLY A 260 -12.38 4.47 8.69
CA GLY A 260 -13.51 3.86 9.37
C GLY A 260 -13.38 3.92 10.89
N ASN A 261 -14.24 3.16 11.56
CA ASN A 261 -14.16 2.95 13.01
C ASN A 261 -12.95 2.11 13.38
N VAL A 262 -12.15 2.60 14.32
CA VAL A 262 -11.02 1.89 14.90
C VAL A 262 -11.29 1.56 16.36
N THR A 263 -10.71 0.46 16.84
CA THR A 263 -10.89 -0.04 18.21
C THR A 263 -10.29 0.89 19.27
N SER A 264 -9.23 1.63 18.92
CA SER A 264 -8.55 2.53 19.84
C SER A 264 -8.17 3.81 19.11
N ALA A 265 -8.58 4.95 19.67
CA ALA A 265 -8.24 6.26 19.13
C ALA A 265 -6.71 6.49 19.23
N PRO A 266 -6.04 6.92 18.15
CA PRO A 266 -4.63 7.27 18.20
C PRO A 266 -4.36 8.44 19.15
N SER A 267 -3.28 8.37 19.92
CA SER A 267 -2.82 9.47 20.79
C SER A 267 -1.98 10.53 20.06
N MET A 268 -2.08 10.60 18.73
CA MET A 268 -1.26 11.45 17.86
C MET A 268 -2.13 12.21 16.87
N MET A 269 -1.51 13.10 16.07
CA MET A 269 -2.24 13.75 14.99
C MET A 269 -2.80 12.71 14.03
N TRP A 270 -4.09 12.85 13.72
CA TRP A 270 -4.88 11.83 13.05
C TRP A 270 -5.81 12.46 12.03
N ILE A 271 -5.84 11.91 10.81
CA ILE A 271 -6.66 12.34 9.67
C ILE A 271 -7.61 11.19 9.27
N CYS A 272 -8.85 11.49 8.84
CA CYS A 272 -9.82 10.47 8.40
C CYS A 272 -10.54 10.82 7.09
#